data_AF-A0A2S8R7G7-F1
#
_entry.id   AF-A0A2S8R7G7-F1
#
_cell.length_a   1.000
_cell.length_b   1.000
_cell.length_c   1.000
_cell.angle_alpha   90.00
_cell.angle_beta   90.00
_cell.angle_gamma   90.00
#
_symmetry.space_group_name_H-M   'P 1'
#
loop_
_entity.id
_entity.type
_entity.pdbx_description
1 polymer ?
#
loop_
_entity_poly.entity_id
_entity_poly.type
_entity_poly.pdbx_seq_one_letter_code
_entity_poly.pdbx_strand_id
1 'polypeptide(L)'
;MTKVASHGFVVYSEESSFSGDEMKAALDWIIQQNSNPSSPYYNKLDTSRIAAGGHSLGSVAAYGVASDPRISTTIHMNGGSLDGTGASKMRKPTALVADWRTI
;
A
#
# COMPACT_ATOMS: atom_id res chain seq x y z
N MET A 1 2.66 -0.91 13.05
CA MET A 1 2.16 -1.93 12.09
C MET A 1 1.95 -3.33 12.68
N THR A 2 2.40 -3.61 13.91
CA THR A 2 2.24 -4.93 14.56
C THR A 2 0.79 -5.40 14.70
N LYS A 3 -0.15 -4.46 14.92
CA LYS A 3 -1.58 -4.79 15.01
C LYS A 3 -2.16 -5.34 13.71
N VAL A 4 -1.76 -4.81 12.54
CA VAL A 4 -2.21 -5.37 11.25
C VAL A 4 -1.59 -6.76 11.05
N ALA A 5 -0.28 -6.87 11.28
CA ALA A 5 0.44 -8.14 11.16
C ALA A 5 -0.12 -9.26 12.05
N SER A 6 -0.65 -8.93 13.24
CA SER A 6 -1.26 -9.91 14.15
C SER A 6 -2.54 -10.57 13.60
N HIS A 7 -3.08 -10.10 12.46
CA HIS A 7 -4.26 -10.67 11.81
C HIS A 7 -3.92 -11.47 10.54
N GLY A 8 -2.66 -11.89 10.39
CA GLY A 8 -2.23 -12.77 9.28
C GLY A 8 -1.74 -12.03 8.04
N PHE A 9 -1.40 -10.74 8.17
CA PHE A 9 -0.81 -9.96 7.09
C PHE A 9 0.72 -9.90 7.22
N VAL A 10 1.42 -9.96 6.09
CA VAL A 10 2.81 -9.49 6.00
C VAL A 10 2.77 -8.01 5.70
N VAL A 11 3.38 -7.21 6.57
CA VAL A 11 3.44 -5.74 6.43
C VAL A 11 4.87 -5.34 6.17
N TYR A 12 5.07 -4.61 5.08
CA TYR A 12 6.35 -4.05 4.68
C TYR A 12 6.18 -2.52 4.62
N SER A 13 7.14 -1.77 5.14
CA SER A 13 7.05 -0.31 5.29
C SER A 13 8.31 0.36 4.76
N GLU A 14 8.12 1.45 4.04
CA GLU A 14 9.19 2.23 3.41
C GLU A 14 9.06 3.70 3.76
N GLU A 15 10.17 4.43 3.65
CA GLU A 15 10.15 5.89 3.67
C GLU A 15 9.40 6.41 2.44
N SER A 16 8.35 7.18 2.66
CA SER A 16 7.40 7.55 1.60
C SER A 16 7.99 8.56 0.60
N SER A 17 7.63 8.41 -0.67
CA SER A 17 7.90 9.40 -1.72
C SER A 17 6.59 10.04 -2.23
N PHE A 18 6.70 10.96 -3.20
CA PHE A 18 5.53 11.52 -3.88
C PHE A 18 4.96 10.60 -4.97
N SER A 19 5.72 9.62 -5.46
CA SER A 19 5.30 8.74 -6.57
C SER A 19 4.81 7.37 -6.11
N GLY A 20 5.27 6.90 -4.94
CA GLY A 20 5.03 5.53 -4.48
C GLY A 20 5.93 4.49 -5.19
N ASP A 21 7.00 4.91 -5.87
CA ASP A 21 7.95 3.99 -6.50
C ASP A 21 8.61 3.05 -5.48
N GLU A 22 8.82 3.51 -4.25
CA GLU A 22 9.27 2.72 -3.11
C GLU A 22 8.32 1.56 -2.81
N MET A 23 6.99 1.77 -2.91
CA MET A 23 6.00 0.73 -2.65
C MET A 23 6.02 -0.33 -3.76
N LYS A 24 6.27 0.07 -5.01
CA LYS A 24 6.42 -0.87 -6.13
C LYS A 24 7.71 -1.69 -6.00
N ALA A 25 8.82 -1.05 -5.65
CA ALA A 25 10.09 -1.73 -5.42
C ALA A 25 10.00 -2.73 -4.24
N ALA A 26 9.35 -2.32 -3.16
CA ALA A 26 9.02 -3.19 -2.03
C ALA A 26 8.18 -4.40 -2.46
N LEU A 27 7.17 -4.16 -3.32
CA LEU A 27 6.30 -5.21 -3.83
C LEU A 27 7.06 -6.20 -4.73
N ASP A 28 7.93 -5.70 -5.61
CA ASP A 28 8.80 -6.54 -6.44
C ASP A 28 9.69 -7.43 -5.56
N TRP A 29 10.32 -6.84 -4.54
CA TRP A 29 11.19 -7.57 -3.61
C TRP A 29 10.44 -8.66 -2.86
N ILE A 30 9.31 -8.34 -2.23
CA ILE A 30 8.58 -9.32 -1.40
C ILE A 30 7.95 -10.44 -2.24
N ILE A 31 7.52 -10.16 -3.47
CA ILE A 31 7.05 -11.20 -4.42
C ILE A 31 8.22 -12.10 -4.83
N GLN A 32 9.40 -11.54 -5.09
CA GLN A 32 10.59 -12.34 -5.37
C GLN A 32 10.95 -13.23 -4.17
N GLN A 33 10.84 -12.71 -2.94
CA GLN A 33 11.05 -13.50 -1.73
C GLN A 33 10.06 -14.67 -1.61
N ASN A 34 8.80 -14.49 -2.02
CA ASN A 34 7.81 -15.58 -2.02
C ASN A 34 8.21 -16.74 -2.92
N SER A 35 8.98 -16.48 -3.98
CA SER A 35 9.45 -17.48 -4.95
C SER A 35 10.83 -18.06 -4.63
N ASN A 36 11.53 -17.57 -3.61
CA ASN A 36 12.88 -17.99 -3.26
C ASN A 36 12.87 -19.06 -2.15
N PRO A 37 13.31 -20.31 -2.41
CA PRO A 37 13.31 -21.39 -1.42
C PRO A 37 14.13 -21.13 -0.16
N SER A 38 15.12 -20.24 -0.22
CA SER A 38 15.94 -19.83 0.92
C SER A 38 15.31 -18.70 1.74
N SER A 39 14.19 -18.13 1.28
CA SER A 39 13.53 -17.00 1.93
C SER A 39 12.60 -17.48 3.05
N PRO A 40 12.52 -16.76 4.19
CA PRO A 40 11.50 -17.03 5.20
C PRO A 40 10.06 -16.84 4.68
N TYR A 41 9.88 -16.17 3.53
CA TYR A 41 8.58 -15.93 2.91
C TYR A 41 8.20 -16.95 1.83
N TYR A 42 9.04 -17.95 1.55
CA TYR A 42 8.83 -18.92 0.48
C TYR A 42 7.44 -19.58 0.54
N ASN A 43 6.63 -19.41 -0.50
CA ASN A 43 5.26 -19.92 -0.62
C ASN A 43 4.31 -19.53 0.55
N LYS A 44 4.56 -18.41 1.23
CA LYS A 44 3.71 -17.94 2.34
C LYS A 44 2.79 -16.78 1.99
N LEU A 45 3.02 -16.11 0.86
CA LEU A 45 2.31 -14.91 0.48
C LEU A 45 1.30 -15.22 -0.62
N ASP A 46 0.08 -14.74 -0.43
CA ASP A 46 -0.92 -14.68 -1.49
C ASP A 46 -0.72 -13.40 -2.29
N THR A 47 0.00 -13.51 -3.41
CA THR A 47 0.34 -12.38 -4.28
C THR A 47 -0.85 -11.86 -5.11
N SER A 48 -2.04 -12.47 -4.98
CA SER A 48 -3.27 -11.94 -5.56
C SER A 48 -3.99 -10.94 -4.63
N ARG A 49 -3.56 -10.83 -3.37
CA ARG A 49 -4.19 -10.01 -2.32
C ARG A 49 -3.20 -9.02 -1.71
N ILE A 50 -2.98 -7.90 -2.37
CA ILE A 50 -2.02 -6.87 -1.97
C ILE A 50 -2.72 -5.54 -1.67
N ALA A 51 -2.46 -4.94 -0.52
CA ALA A 51 -2.94 -3.60 -0.18
C ALA A 51 -1.78 -2.60 -0.17
N ALA A 52 -2.04 -1.37 -0.60
CA ALA A 52 -1.14 -0.23 -0.42
C ALA A 52 -1.80 0.83 0.46
N GLY A 53 -1.03 1.49 1.32
CA GLY A 53 -1.61 2.53 2.15
C GLY A 53 -0.57 3.29 2.95
N GLY A 54 -1.01 4.40 3.53
CA GLY A 54 -0.13 5.24 4.32
C GLY A 54 -0.84 6.42 4.96
N HIS A 55 -0.10 7.08 5.85
CA HIS A 55 -0.52 8.27 6.57
C HIS A 55 0.14 9.52 5.97
N SER A 56 -0.59 10.63 5.85
CA SER A 56 -0.05 11.90 5.33
C SER A 56 0.63 11.72 3.96
N LEU A 57 1.93 11.97 3.81
CA LEU A 57 2.67 11.75 2.56
C LEU A 57 2.58 10.30 2.07
N GLY A 58 2.50 9.32 2.97
CA GLY A 58 2.30 7.92 2.59
C GLY A 58 0.95 7.66 1.91
N SER A 59 -0.07 8.49 2.17
CA SER A 59 -1.31 8.45 1.40
C SER A 59 -1.10 8.93 -0.04
N VAL A 60 -0.24 9.93 -0.25
CA VAL A 60 0.11 10.43 -1.59
C VAL A 60 0.82 9.32 -2.38
N ALA A 61 1.80 8.66 -1.77
CA ALA A 61 2.47 7.48 -2.33
C ALA A 61 1.46 6.38 -2.70
N ALA A 62 0.51 6.07 -1.80
CA ALA A 62 -0.54 5.08 -2.06
C ALA A 62 -1.44 5.46 -3.25
N TYR A 63 -1.71 6.75 -3.47
CA TYR A 63 -2.41 7.21 -4.69
C TYR A 63 -1.57 6.97 -5.93
N GLY A 64 -0.26 7.21 -5.86
CA GLY A 64 0.68 7.02 -6.97
C GLY A 64 0.71 5.58 -7.51
N VAL A 65 0.41 4.60 -6.66
CA VAL A 65 0.39 3.18 -7.03
C VAL A 65 -1.01 2.58 -7.17
N ALA A 66 -2.08 3.33 -6.93
CA ALA A 66 -3.46 2.80 -6.90
C ALA A 66 -3.90 2.10 -8.21
N SER A 67 -3.31 2.50 -9.34
CA SER A 67 -3.56 1.89 -10.66
C SER A 67 -2.68 0.67 -10.98
N ASP A 68 -1.70 0.34 -10.13
CA ASP A 68 -0.88 -0.86 -10.32
C ASP A 68 -1.80 -2.10 -10.33
N PRO A 69 -1.71 -2.97 -11.37
CA PRO A 69 -2.62 -4.10 -11.50
C PRO A 69 -2.55 -5.07 -10.30
N ARG A 70 -1.42 -5.13 -9.59
CA ARG A 70 -1.18 -6.05 -8.47
C ARG A 70 -1.90 -5.64 -7.18
N ILE A 71 -2.13 -4.34 -6.97
CA ILE A 71 -2.78 -3.83 -5.76
C ILE A 71 -4.28 -4.12 -5.82
N SER A 72 -4.89 -4.76 -4.83
CA SER A 72 -6.32 -5.05 -4.80
C SER A 72 -7.14 -3.96 -4.08
N THR A 73 -6.51 -3.18 -3.20
CA THR A 73 -7.18 -2.12 -2.42
C THR A 73 -6.18 -1.08 -1.91
N THR A 74 -6.66 0.14 -1.65
CA THR A 74 -5.86 1.20 -1.03
C THR A 74 -6.45 1.73 0.28
N ILE A 75 -5.58 2.15 1.20
CA ILE A 75 -5.94 2.75 2.49
C ILE A 75 -5.23 4.09 2.66
N HIS A 76 -6.00 5.17 2.74
CA HIS A 76 -5.49 6.53 2.86
C HIS A 76 -5.85 7.09 4.22
N MET A 77 -4.85 7.39 5.05
CA MET A 77 -5.04 7.92 6.39
C MET A 77 -4.59 9.38 6.45
N ASN A 78 -5.51 10.29 6.77
CA ASN A 78 -5.26 11.73 6.91
C ASN A 78 -4.34 12.30 5.82
N GLY A 79 -4.67 11.99 4.56
CA GLY A 79 -3.90 12.42 3.41
C GLY A 79 -4.75 12.53 2.16
N GLY A 80 -4.11 12.89 1.04
CA GLY A 80 -4.80 13.17 -0.22
C GLY A 80 -3.93 12.89 -1.43
N SER A 81 -4.46 13.18 -2.62
CA SER A 81 -3.66 13.29 -3.84
C SER A 81 -3.36 14.77 -4.08
N LEU A 82 -2.09 15.10 -4.31
CA LEU A 82 -1.65 16.49 -4.46
C LEU A 82 -1.75 17.01 -5.90
N ASP A 83 -2.03 16.12 -6.84
CA ASP A 83 -2.20 16.42 -8.26
C ASP A 83 -3.67 16.66 -8.67
N GLY A 84 -4.61 16.59 -7.71
CA GLY A 84 -6.04 16.75 -7.96
C GLY A 84 -6.70 15.59 -8.70
N THR A 85 -5.98 14.50 -8.99
CA THR A 85 -6.49 13.38 -9.79
C THR A 85 -6.83 12.14 -8.97
N GLY A 86 -6.80 12.19 -7.63
CA GLY A 86 -7.02 11.03 -6.77
C GLY A 86 -8.29 10.23 -7.09
N ALA A 87 -9.41 10.91 -7.39
CA ALA A 87 -10.67 10.27 -7.77
C ALA A 87 -10.57 9.42 -9.06
N SER A 88 -9.69 9.78 -10.00
CA SER A 88 -9.49 9.00 -11.22
C SER A 88 -8.62 7.75 -10.99
N LYS A 89 -7.85 7.72 -9.90
CA LYS A 89 -6.93 6.62 -9.54
C LYS A 89 -7.59 5.54 -8.68
N MET A 90 -8.67 5.87 -7.98
CA MET A 90 -9.43 4.93 -7.14
C MET A 90 -10.43 4.12 -8.00
N ARG A 91 -9.97 3.05 -8.65
CA ARG A 91 -10.81 2.12 -9.44
C ARG A 91 -11.09 0.79 -8.74
N LYS A 92 -10.43 0.58 -7.59
CA LYS A 92 -10.53 -0.59 -6.74
C LYS A 92 -11.12 -0.15 -5.39
N PRO A 93 -11.60 -1.07 -4.52
CA PRO A 93 -12.07 -0.67 -3.20
C PRO A 93 -11.02 0.19 -2.47
N THR A 94 -11.44 1.35 -1.97
CA THR A 94 -10.55 2.31 -1.29
C THR A 94 -11.16 2.75 0.03
N ALA A 95 -10.35 2.71 1.10
CA ALA A 95 -10.71 3.26 2.40
C ALA A 95 -10.07 4.63 2.59
N LEU A 96 -10.91 5.65 2.83
CA LEU A 96 -10.48 7.00 3.21
C LEU A 96 -10.76 7.20 4.70
N VAL A 97 -9.71 7.42 5.48
CA VAL A 97 -9.78 7.73 6.91
C VAL A 97 -9.30 9.16 7.08
N ALA A 98 -10.20 10.05 7.48
CA ALA A 98 -9.90 11.45 7.73
C ALA A 98 -10.20 11.79 9.20
N ASP A 99 -9.40 12.68 9.78
CA ASP A 99 -9.70 13.30 11.06
C ASP A 99 -10.66 14.47 10.83
N TRP A 100 -11.81 14.43 11.49
CA TRP A 100 -12.88 15.42 11.37
C TRP A 100 -12.96 16.37 12.56
N ARG A 101 -11.94 16.41 13.43
CA ARG A 101 -11.89 17.34 14.56
C ARG A 101 -11.53 18.76 14.13
N THR A 102 -12.45 19.42 13.43
CA THR A 102 -12.71 20.89 13.46
C THR A 102 -13.80 21.23 12.42
N ILE A 103 -15.06 21.23 12.88
CA ILE A 103 -16.07 22.24 12.49
C ILE A 103 -16.91 22.55 13.73
#